data_AF-A0A7T4UJL1-F1
#
_entry.id   AF-A0A7T4UJL1-F1
#
_cell.length_a   1.000
_cell.length_b   1.000
_cell.length_c   1.000
_cell.angle_alpha   90.00
_cell.angle_beta   90.00
_cell.angle_gamma   90.00
#
_symmetry.space_group_name_H-M   'P 1'
#
loop_
_entity.id
_entity.type
_entity.pdbx_description
1 polymer ?
#
loop_
_entity_poly.entity_id
_entity_poly.type
_entity_poly.pdbx_seq_one_letter_code
_entity_poly.pdbx_strand_id
1 'polypeptide(L)' 'MGGIASVSVDMKTIALKCFASKIILSHNHPSGKLIPSSHDHAITKKAIEAGKVLNIQVSDHFIRRINGYYSFRDEGYI' A
#
# COMPACT_ATOMS: atom_id res chain seq x y z
N MET A 1 3.74 7.25 11.73
CA MET A 1 3.29 8.13 12.83
C MET A 1 1.91 8.61 12.46
N GLY A 2 0.94 8.38 13.33
CA GLY A 2 -0.46 8.44 12.96
C GLY A 2 -1.16 9.72 13.40
N GLY A 3 -1.87 10.34 12.45
CA GLY A 3 -2.88 11.35 12.73
C GLY A 3 -4.28 10.74 12.65
N ILE A 4 -5.30 11.54 12.91
CA ILE A 4 -6.74 11.24 12.84
C ILE A 4 -7.25 10.49 11.57
N ALA A 5 -6.40 10.31 10.55
CA ALA A 5 -6.67 9.57 9.31
C ALA A 5 -5.89 8.25 9.17
N SER A 6 -5.18 7.78 10.19
CA SER A 6 -4.36 6.57 10.09
C SER A 6 -4.57 5.64 11.27
N VAL A 7 -5.20 4.50 10.99
CA VAL A 7 -5.07 3.30 11.79
C VAL A 7 -3.78 2.61 11.35
N SER A 8 -2.88 2.32 12.28
CA SER A 8 -1.68 1.55 11.96
C SER A 8 -2.08 0.10 11.69
N VAL A 9 -2.05 -0.29 10.42
CA VAL A 9 -2.24 -1.68 10.02
C VAL A 9 -0.89 -2.38 10.06
N ASP A 10 -0.75 -3.40 10.90
CA ASP A 10 0.42 -4.27 10.86
C ASP A 10 0.29 -5.27 9.70
N MET A 11 0.86 -4.89 8.56
CA MET A 11 0.92 -5.68 7.34
C MET A 11 1.51 -7.08 7.58
N LYS A 12 2.53 -7.21 8.45
CA LYS A 12 3.18 -8.50 8.74
C LYS A 12 2.20 -9.44 9.43
N THR A 13 1.54 -8.94 10.47
CA THR A 13 0.57 -9.75 11.23
C THR A 13 -0.57 -10.24 10.34
N ILE A 14 -1.12 -9.36 9.49
CA ILE A 14 -2.22 -9.74 8.60
C ILE A 14 -1.76 -10.74 7.55
N ALA A 15 -0.66 -10.46 6.85
CA ALA A 15 -0.20 -11.31 5.75
C ALA A 15 0.17 -12.72 6.24
N LEU A 16 0.83 -12.83 7.39
CA LEU A 16 1.19 -14.13 7.97
C LEU A 16 -0.04 -14.90 8.49
N LYS A 17 -0.97 -14.24 9.18
CA LYS A 17 -2.20 -14.91 9.68
C LYS A 17 -3.09 -15.40 8.55
N CYS A 18 -3.08 -14.72 7.40
CA CYS A 18 -3.84 -15.12 6.23
C CYS A 18 -3.08 -16.10 5.31
N PHE A 19 -1.87 -16.54 5.68
CA PHE A 19 -1.01 -17.37 4.82
C PHE A 19 -0.84 -16.80 3.40
N ALA A 20 -0.78 -15.47 3.29
CA ALA A 20 -0.81 -14.78 2.00
C ALA A 20 0.53 -14.90 1.28
N SER A 21 0.52 -15.37 0.02
CA SER A 21 1.70 -15.38 -0.85
C SER A 21 1.97 -14.01 -1.48
N LYS A 22 0.92 -13.20 -1.63
CA LYS A 22 0.97 -11.84 -2.20
C LYS A 22 -0.03 -10.94 -1.49
N ILE A 23 0.26 -9.64 -1.48
CA ILE A 23 -0.61 -8.61 -0.91
C ILE A 23 -0.76 -7.42 -1.87
N ILE A 24 -1.87 -6.69 -1.73
CA ILE A 24 -2.10 -5.41 -2.40
C ILE A 24 -2.40 -4.39 -1.31
N LEU A 25 -1.76 -3.23 -1.40
CA LEU A 25 -2.07 -2.09 -0.54
C LEU A 25 -3.14 -1.24 -1.21
N SER A 26 -4.07 -0.68 -0.43
CA SER A 26 -4.98 0.32 -0.97
C SER A 26 -5.38 1.31 0.09
N HIS A 27 -5.47 2.58 -0.32
CA HIS A 27 -6.05 3.64 0.49
C HIS A 27 -6.79 4.64 -0.40
N ASN A 28 -7.57 5.52 0.22
CA ASN A 28 -8.24 6.62 -0.47
C ASN A 28 -7.71 7.95 0.08
N HIS A 29 -7.58 8.95 -0.78
CA HIS A 29 -7.39 10.33 -0.34
C HIS A 29 -8.76 10.97 -0.13
N PRO A 30 -9.10 11.46 1.08
CA PRO A 30 -10.36 12.17 1.31
C PRO A 30 -10.56 13.39 0.39
N SER A 31 -9.46 13.97 -0.10
CA SER A 31 -9.45 15.05 -1.09
C SER A 31 -9.91 14.63 -2.49
N GLY A 32 -10.03 13.33 -2.77
CA GLY A 32 -10.38 12.78 -4.08
C GLY A 32 -9.26 12.82 -5.13
N LYS A 33 -8.06 13.29 -4.76
CA LYS A 33 -6.90 13.31 -5.65
C LYS A 33 -6.30 11.90 -5.78
N LEU A 34 -5.71 11.64 -6.95
CA LEU A 34 -5.01 10.38 -7.26
C LEU A 34 -3.49 10.59 -7.33
N ILE A 35 -3.00 11.68 -6.75
CA ILE A 35 -1.59 12.04 -6.78
C ILE A 35 -0.94 11.44 -5.55
N PRO A 36 -0.05 10.45 -5.67
CA PRO A 36 0.65 9.89 -4.52
C PRO A 36 1.45 10.95 -3.78
N SER A 37 1.37 10.94 -2.46
CA SER A 37 2.22 11.75 -1.60
C SER A 37 3.60 11.11 -1.45
N SER A 38 4.57 11.88 -0.97
CA SER A 38 5.89 11.34 -0.57
C SER A 38 5.76 10.24 0.49
N HIS A 39 4.73 10.31 1.34
CA HIS A 39 4.43 9.30 2.34
C HIS A 39 3.95 7.98 1.71
N ASP A 40 3.12 8.06 0.67
CA ASP A 40 2.63 6.89 -0.05
C ASP A 40 3.79 6.12 -0.70
N HIS A 41 4.72 6.82 -1.35
CA HIS A 41 5.95 6.23 -1.86
C HIS A 41 6.80 5.57 -0.76
N ALA A 42 6.99 6.26 0.37
CA ALA A 42 7.78 5.73 1.49
C ALA A 42 7.16 4.46 2.09
N ILE A 43 5.85 4.41 2.26
CA ILE A 43 5.12 3.21 2.72
C ILE A 43 5.27 2.09 1.71
N THR A 44 5.03 2.38 0.42
CA THR A 44 5.13 1.39 -0.67
C THR A 44 6.49 0.73 -0.68
N LYS A 45 7.56 1.54 -0.65
CA LYS A 45 8.94 1.06 -0.59
C LYS A 45 9.19 0.20 0.64
N LYS A 46 8.77 0.67 1.83
CA LYS A 46 8.93 -0.10 3.08
C LYS A 46 8.19 -1.44 3.03
N ALA A 47 7.00 -1.46 2.44
CA ALA A 47 6.21 -2.67 2.28
C ALA A 47 6.87 -3.67 1.33
N ILE A 48 7.41 -3.20 0.19
CA ILE A 48 8.17 -4.04 -0.74
C ILE A 48 9.37 -4.68 -0.03
N GLU A 49 10.17 -3.88 0.68
CA GLU A 49 11.35 -4.40 1.39
C GLU A 49 10.97 -5.39 2.49
N ALA A 50 9.92 -5.10 3.27
CA ALA A 50 9.42 -6.05 4.26
C ALA A 50 8.87 -7.34 3.62
N GLY A 51 8.19 -7.22 2.48
CA GLY A 51 7.70 -8.34 1.69
C GLY A 51 8.81 -9.27 1.23
N LYS A 52 9.94 -8.73 0.77
CA LYS A 52 11.14 -9.52 0.41
C LYS A 52 11.65 -10.36 1.58
N VAL A 53 11.74 -9.76 2.77
CA VAL A 53 12.21 -10.47 3.98
C VAL A 53 11.26 -11.59 4.39
N LEU A 54 9.95 -11.41 4.16
CA LEU A 54 8.91 -12.36 4.56
C LEU A 54 8.54 -13.35 3.45
N ASN A 55 9.14 -13.26 2.27
CA ASN A 55 8.73 -13.97 1.05
C ASN A 55 7.25 -13.75 0.67
N ILE A 56 6.76 -12.51 0.84
CA ILE A 56 5.41 -12.08 0.48
C ILE A 56 5.50 -10.95 -0.54
N GLN A 57 5.00 -11.17 -1.76
CA GLN A 57 5.09 -10.17 -2.82
C GLN A 57 4.05 -9.05 -2.61
N VAL A 58 4.50 -7.79 -2.55
CA VAL A 58 3.60 -6.65 -2.76
C VAL A 58 3.30 -6.57 -4.26
N SER A 59 2.07 -6.89 -4.64
CA SER A 59 1.67 -6.92 -6.04
C SER A 59 1.36 -5.51 -6.54
N ASP A 60 0.64 -4.70 -5.77
CA ASP A 60 0.33 -3.33 -6.16
C ASP A 60 0.04 -2.46 -4.93
N HIS A 61 0.00 -1.16 -5.14
CA HIS A 61 -0.57 -0.18 -4.23
C HIS A 61 -1.55 0.71 -5.00
N PHE A 62 -2.82 0.69 -4.60
CA PHE A 62 -3.85 1.52 -5.21
C PHE A 62 -4.20 2.74 -4.37
N ILE A 63 -4.21 3.92 -4.98
CA ILE A 63 -4.95 5.09 -4.47
C ILE A 63 -6.31 5.09 -5.16
N ARG A 64 -7.40 5.01 -4.41
CA ARG A 64 -8.76 4.90 -4.96
C ARG A 64 -9.58 6.17 -4.75
N ARG A 65 -10.40 6.49 -5.74
CA ARG A 65 -11.53 7.44 -5.65
C ARG A 65 -12.78 6.81 -6.30
N ILE A 66 -13.90 7.54 -6.28
CA ILE A 66 -15.19 7.06 -6.82
C ILE A 66 -15.06 6.69 -8.31
N ASN A 67 -14.48 7.56 -9.13
CA ASN A 67 -14.34 7.37 -10.57
C ASN A 67 -12.87 7.29 -10.99
N GLY A 68 -12.12 6.36 -10.42
CA GLY A 68 -10.76 6.07 -10.86
C GLY A 68 -9.81 5.61 -9.77
N TYR A 69 -8.60 5.25 -10.19
CA TYR A 69 -7.53 4.81 -9.32
C TYR A 69 -6.17 5.25 -9.87
N TYR A 70 -5.16 5.24 -8.99
CA TYR A 70 -3.75 5.27 -9.34
C TYR A 70 -3.16 3.91 -8.93
N SER A 71 -2.44 3.25 -9.84
CA SER A 71 -1.71 2.01 -9.58
C SER A 71 -0.22 2.32 -9.55
N PHE A 72 0.46 1.95 -8.46
CA PHE A 72 1.91 2.08 -8.40
C PHE A 72 2.61 1.10 -9.36
N ARG A 73 2.00 -0.04 -9.66
CA ARG A 73 2.49 -0.98 -10.68
C ARG A 73 2.37 -0.43 -12.09
N ASP A 74 1.21 0.11 -12.47
CA ASP A 74 0.99 0.65 -13.82
C ASP A 74 1.97 1.80 -14.14
N GLU A 75 2.38 2.53 -13.09
CA GLU A 75 3.32 3.65 -13.16
C GLU A 75 4.80 3.21 -12.99
N GLY A 76 5.07 1.89 -12.96
CA GLY A 76 6.43 1.32 -12.92
C GLY A 76 7.17 1.46 -11.60
N TYR A 77 6.48 1.74 -10.50
CA TYR A 77 7.09 1.86 -9.16
C TYR A 77 7.24 0.52 -8.43
N ILE A 78 6.38 -0.45 -8.73
CA ILE A 78 6.39 -1.83 -8.22
C ILE A 78 6.60 -2.79 -9.38
#